data_AF-A0A951NVD4-F1
#
_entry.id   AF-A0A951NVD4-F1
#
_cell.length_a   1.000
_cell.length_b   1.000
_cell.length_c   1.000
_cell.angle_alpha   90.00
_cell.angle_beta   90.00
_cell.angle_gamma   90.00
#
_symmetry.space_group_name_H-M   'P 1'
#
loop_
_entity.id
_entity.type
_entity.pdbx_description
1 polymer ?
#
loop_
_entity_poly.entity_id
_entity_poly.type
_entity_poly.pdbx_seq_one_letter_code
_entity_poly.pdbx_strand_id
1 'polypeptide(L)'
;MVYPLFALMCVLVIWAAGFFLIRRWPGDRSMSISLHAVAHRSAFWYFASVTTVIGVAFTAFLTQWFIPTFHLPWWFTAVYLLSFAAQLITAWVPDRPGWRRPVHRLAAYGMALLWLVLTIMLAASAELSVFARWFSALGAMVMVGSLVVAMHPRQRPNYLIYQTTYVMVLDVVFLVATFAR
;
A
#
# COMPACT_ATOMS: atom_id res chain seq x y z
N MET A 1 -21.34 -9.02 6.46
CA MET A 1 -20.20 -9.63 7.19
C MET A 1 -19.15 -10.27 6.27
N VAL A 2 -19.52 -10.88 5.14
CA VAL A 2 -18.55 -11.55 4.24
C VAL A 2 -17.45 -10.60 3.71
N TYR A 3 -17.82 -9.42 3.21
CA TYR A 3 -16.85 -8.48 2.63
C TYR A 3 -15.82 -7.91 3.63
N PRO A 4 -16.21 -7.47 4.85
CA PRO A 4 -15.23 -7.09 5.88
C PRO A 4 -14.19 -8.17 6.19
N LEU A 5 -14.64 -9.42 6.34
CA LEU A 5 -13.73 -10.55 6.59
C LEU A 5 -12.84 -10.82 5.38
N PHE A 6 -13.37 -10.70 4.17
CA PHE A 6 -12.58 -10.85 2.94
C PHE A 6 -11.47 -9.79 2.84
N ALA A 7 -11.76 -8.53 3.18
CA ALA A 7 -10.74 -7.47 3.25
C ALA A 7 -9.67 -7.76 4.30
N LEU A 8 -10.09 -8.17 5.51
CA LEU A 8 -9.16 -8.58 6.57
C LEU A 8 -8.26 -9.72 6.10
N MET A 9 -8.81 -10.75 5.44
CA MET A 9 -8.02 -11.85 4.91
C MET A 9 -7.01 -11.39 3.85
N CYS A 10 -7.39 -10.48 2.95
CA CYS A 10 -6.45 -9.90 1.98
C CYS A 10 -5.28 -9.20 2.68
N VAL A 11 -5.57 -8.39 3.71
CA VAL A 11 -4.54 -7.67 4.49
C VAL A 11 -3.63 -8.64 5.26
N LEU A 12 -4.20 -9.66 5.92
CA LEU A 12 -3.41 -10.65 6.64
C LEU A 12 -2.51 -11.45 5.70
N VAL A 13 -2.99 -11.81 4.50
CA VAL A 13 -2.20 -12.53 3.51
C VAL A 13 -1.07 -11.65 2.97
N ILE A 14 -1.31 -10.37 2.64
CA ILE A 14 -0.22 -9.50 2.15
C ILE A 14 0.82 -9.21 3.24
N TRP A 15 0.42 -9.08 4.50
CA TRP A 15 1.36 -8.94 5.62
C TRP A 15 2.19 -10.20 5.83
N ALA A 16 1.55 -11.38 5.86
CA ALA A 16 2.24 -12.65 5.98
C ALA A 16 3.21 -12.86 4.82
N ALA A 17 2.81 -12.51 3.59
CA ALA A 17 3.66 -12.62 2.42
C ALA A 17 4.83 -11.63 2.43
N GLY A 18 4.60 -10.38 2.85
CA GLY A 18 5.65 -9.39 3.02
C GLY A 18 6.68 -9.82 4.08
N PHE A 19 6.19 -10.32 5.21
CA PHE A 19 7.05 -10.89 6.26
C PHE A 19 7.84 -12.10 5.74
N PHE A 20 7.18 -13.02 5.03
CA PHE A 20 7.83 -14.18 4.42
C PHE A 20 8.91 -13.76 3.41
N LEU A 21 8.63 -12.78 2.54
CA LEU A 21 9.58 -12.23 1.57
C LEU A 21 10.86 -11.75 2.28
N ILE A 22 10.70 -10.92 3.32
CA ILE A 22 11.82 -10.32 4.06
C ILE A 22 12.62 -11.41 4.81
N ARG A 23 11.94 -12.41 5.40
CA ARG A 23 12.60 -13.51 6.13
C ARG A 23 13.30 -14.50 5.22
N ARG A 24 12.70 -14.84 4.07
CA ARG A 24 13.19 -15.90 3.18
C ARG A 24 14.35 -15.45 2.30
N TRP A 25 14.37 -14.17 1.94
CA TRP A 25 15.38 -13.54 1.11
C TRP A 25 15.94 -12.31 1.84
N PRO A 26 16.83 -12.52 2.83
CA PRO A 26 17.32 -11.45 3.68
C PRO A 26 18.11 -10.42 2.87
N GLY A 27 17.76 -9.15 3.07
CA GLY A 27 18.53 -7.99 2.63
C GLY A 27 18.87 -7.10 3.82
N ASP A 28 19.34 -5.89 3.53
CA ASP A 28 19.59 -4.87 4.54
C ASP A 28 18.33 -4.01 4.78
N ARG A 29 18.14 -3.51 5.99
CA ARG A 29 17.03 -2.61 6.39
C ARG A 29 17.06 -1.28 5.64
N SER A 30 18.18 -0.94 5.01
CA SER A 30 18.29 0.20 4.11
C SER A 30 17.62 0.00 2.75
N MET A 31 17.30 -1.24 2.38
CA MET A 31 16.68 -1.57 1.11
C MET A 31 15.16 -1.42 1.18
N SER A 32 14.54 -0.97 0.09
CA SER A 32 13.09 -1.04 -0.07
C SER A 32 12.61 -2.49 -0.19
N ILE A 33 11.30 -2.71 -0.03
CA ILE A 33 10.64 -3.99 -0.32
C ILE A 33 10.88 -4.41 -1.78
N SER A 34 10.79 -3.47 -2.72
CA SER A 34 11.05 -3.75 -4.13
C SER A 34 12.51 -4.11 -4.40
N LEU A 35 13.46 -3.50 -3.70
CA LEU A 35 14.88 -3.84 -3.76
C LEU A 35 15.15 -5.25 -3.19
N HIS A 36 14.49 -5.63 -2.10
CA HIS A 36 14.51 -7.01 -1.59
C HIS A 36 13.99 -7.99 -2.65
N ALA A 37 12.86 -7.67 -3.28
CA ALA A 37 12.27 -8.53 -4.31
C ALA A 37 13.20 -8.74 -5.51
N VAL A 38 13.94 -7.71 -5.96
CA VAL A 38 14.83 -7.85 -7.13
C VAL A 38 16.19 -8.47 -6.83
N ALA A 39 16.55 -8.63 -5.55
CA ALA A 39 17.81 -9.26 -5.13
C ALA A 39 17.91 -10.72 -5.58
N HIS A 40 16.79 -11.42 -5.66
CA HIS A 40 16.72 -12.81 -6.14
C HIS A 40 15.60 -12.98 -7.17
N ARG A 41 15.84 -13.76 -8.22
CA ARG A 41 14.82 -14.04 -9.26
C ARG A 41 13.55 -14.64 -8.67
N SER A 42 13.67 -15.57 -7.72
CA SER A 42 12.51 -16.18 -7.05
C SER A 42 11.72 -15.18 -6.20
N ALA A 43 12.42 -14.29 -5.49
CA ALA A 43 11.79 -13.24 -4.67
C ALA A 43 11.00 -12.26 -5.55
N PHE A 44 11.53 -11.93 -6.73
CA PHE A 44 10.86 -11.06 -7.70
C PHE A 44 9.53 -11.65 -8.16
N TRP A 45 9.54 -12.89 -8.65
CA TRP A 45 8.31 -13.55 -9.12
C TRP A 45 7.31 -13.77 -7.99
N TYR A 46 7.79 -14.12 -6.79
CA TYR A 46 6.94 -14.23 -5.60
C TYR A 46 6.26 -12.90 -5.30
N PHE A 47 7.02 -11.81 -5.17
CA PHE A 47 6.50 -10.47 -4.88
C PHE A 47 5.49 -10.02 -5.94
N ALA A 48 5.88 -10.07 -7.23
CA ALA A 48 5.02 -9.63 -8.32
C ALA A 48 3.70 -10.40 -8.38
N SER A 49 3.74 -11.73 -8.21
CA SER A 49 2.56 -12.59 -8.27
C SER A 49 1.64 -12.35 -7.08
N VAL A 50 2.17 -12.36 -5.86
CA VAL A 50 1.37 -12.14 -4.64
C VAL A 50 0.73 -10.76 -4.65
N THR A 51 1.50 -9.71 -4.95
CA THR A 51 0.99 -8.34 -5.02
C THR A 51 -0.10 -8.20 -6.07
N THR A 52 0.03 -8.86 -7.22
CA THR A 52 -1.00 -8.84 -8.27
C THR A 52 -2.26 -9.54 -7.82
N VAL A 53 -2.16 -10.79 -7.34
CA VAL A 53 -3.33 -11.60 -6.95
C VAL A 53 -4.09 -10.92 -5.81
N ILE A 54 -3.38 -10.50 -4.75
CA ILE A 54 -4.02 -9.85 -3.61
C ILE A 54 -4.52 -8.45 -3.97
N GLY A 55 -3.79 -7.71 -4.80
CA GLY A 55 -4.21 -6.39 -5.26
C GLY A 55 -5.49 -6.44 -6.11
N VAL A 56 -5.64 -7.44 -6.99
CA VAL A 56 -6.88 -7.67 -7.75
C VAL A 56 -8.03 -8.05 -6.81
N ALA A 57 -7.78 -8.96 -5.85
CA ALA A 57 -8.78 -9.34 -4.86
C ALA A 57 -9.24 -8.13 -4.02
N PHE A 58 -8.30 -7.30 -3.55
CA PHE A 58 -8.61 -6.09 -2.79
C PHE A 58 -9.29 -5.02 -3.65
N THR A 59 -8.96 -4.93 -4.93
CA THR A 59 -9.65 -4.06 -5.91
C THR A 59 -11.11 -4.48 -6.05
N ALA A 60 -11.39 -5.78 -6.14
CA ALA A 60 -12.76 -6.28 -6.20
C ALA A 60 -13.53 -5.92 -4.92
N PHE A 61 -12.93 -6.11 -3.74
CA PHE A 61 -13.52 -5.65 -2.48
C PHE A 61 -13.84 -4.15 -2.49
N LEU A 62 -12.89 -3.32 -2.92
CA LEU A 62 -13.05 -1.87 -2.91
C LEU A 62 -14.16 -1.41 -3.86
N THR A 63 -14.13 -1.90 -5.09
CA THR A 63 -15.04 -1.44 -6.16
C THR A 63 -16.45 -2.03 -6.04
N GLN A 64 -16.57 -3.28 -5.61
CA GLN A 64 -17.87 -3.96 -5.52
C GLN A 64 -18.58 -3.71 -4.19
N TRP A 65 -17.82 -3.49 -3.11
CA TRP A 65 -18.40 -3.33 -1.79
C TRP A 65 -18.05 -1.98 -1.17
N PHE A 66 -16.78 -1.71 -0.86
CA PHE A 66 -16.42 -0.57 0.00
C PHE A 66 -16.88 0.79 -0.55
N ILE A 67 -16.59 1.08 -1.82
CA ILE A 67 -16.94 2.34 -2.46
C ILE A 67 -18.46 2.53 -2.55
N PRO A 68 -19.25 1.56 -3.08
CA PRO A 68 -20.72 1.67 -3.05
C PRO A 68 -21.31 1.78 -1.65
N THR A 69 -20.74 1.04 -0.70
CA THR A 69 -21.20 0.95 0.69
C THR A 69 -21.05 2.28 1.44
N PHE A 70 -19.99 3.03 1.17
CA PHE A 70 -19.73 4.34 1.78
C PHE A 70 -20.03 5.50 0.82
N HIS A 71 -20.78 5.24 -0.26
CA HIS A 71 -21.13 6.23 -1.30
C HIS A 71 -19.96 7.13 -1.71
N LEU A 72 -18.75 6.57 -1.79
CA LEU A 72 -17.57 7.36 -2.07
C LEU A 72 -17.63 7.89 -3.50
N PRO A 73 -17.22 9.14 -3.73
CA PRO A 73 -17.40 9.77 -5.03
C PRO A 73 -16.54 9.09 -6.10
N TRP A 74 -16.95 9.18 -7.37
CA TRP A 74 -16.32 8.47 -8.48
C TRP A 74 -14.80 8.74 -8.60
N TRP A 75 -14.34 9.93 -8.21
CA TRP A 75 -12.92 10.29 -8.24
C TRP A 75 -12.10 9.52 -7.19
N PHE A 76 -12.71 9.00 -6.11
CA PHE A 76 -12.07 8.02 -5.23
C PHE A 76 -11.69 6.75 -5.99
N THR A 77 -12.63 6.24 -6.78
CA THR A 77 -12.38 5.07 -7.64
C THR A 77 -11.24 5.35 -8.63
N ALA A 78 -11.25 6.52 -9.27
CA ALA A 78 -10.20 6.89 -10.22
C ALA A 78 -8.81 6.96 -9.58
N VAL A 79 -8.68 7.64 -8.42
CA VAL A 79 -7.43 7.72 -7.66
C VAL A 79 -6.97 6.34 -7.24
N TYR A 80 -7.89 5.49 -6.76
CA TYR A 80 -7.57 4.12 -6.37
C TYR A 80 -7.06 3.29 -7.54
N LEU A 81 -7.77 3.27 -8.67
CA LEU A 81 -7.39 2.49 -9.85
C LEU A 81 -6.04 2.96 -10.42
N LEU A 82 -5.78 4.27 -10.41
CA LEU A 82 -4.47 4.81 -10.80
C LEU A 82 -3.37 4.36 -9.83
N SER A 83 -3.64 4.37 -8.51
CA SER A 83 -2.69 3.88 -7.51
C SER A 83 -2.39 2.39 -7.69
N PHE A 84 -3.41 1.60 -8.03
CA PHE A 84 -3.26 0.17 -8.27
C PHE A 84 -2.49 -0.12 -9.56
N ALA A 85 -2.74 0.63 -10.65
CA ALA A 85 -1.94 0.54 -11.86
C ALA A 85 -0.46 0.87 -11.58
N ALA A 86 -0.19 1.92 -10.80
CA ALA A 86 1.17 2.28 -10.37
C ALA A 86 1.81 1.19 -9.49
N GLN A 87 1.03 0.54 -8.62
CA GLN A 87 1.47 -0.62 -7.83
C GLN A 87 1.84 -1.81 -8.72
N LEU A 88 1.04 -2.12 -9.74
CA LEU A 88 1.36 -3.18 -10.69
C LEU A 88 2.64 -2.86 -11.48
N ILE A 89 2.81 -1.62 -11.95
CA ILE A 89 4.05 -1.20 -12.60
C ILE A 89 5.24 -1.38 -11.64
N THR A 90 5.09 -0.96 -10.38
CA THR A 90 6.13 -1.12 -9.35
C THR A 90 6.47 -2.59 -9.09
N ALA A 91 5.47 -3.47 -9.10
CA ALA A 91 5.64 -4.90 -8.87
C ALA A 91 6.32 -5.61 -10.05
N TRP A 92 5.98 -5.24 -11.28
CA TRP A 92 6.41 -5.92 -12.50
C TRP A 92 7.63 -5.30 -13.18
N VAL A 93 7.92 -4.02 -12.95
CA VAL A 93 9.11 -3.34 -13.47
C VAL A 93 10.18 -3.35 -12.37
N PRO A 94 11.25 -4.15 -12.48
CA PRO A 94 12.26 -4.23 -11.42
C PRO A 94 13.11 -2.95 -11.33
N ASP A 95 13.43 -2.49 -10.12
CA ASP A 95 14.39 -1.39 -9.89
C ASP A 95 15.83 -1.85 -10.20
N ARG A 96 16.18 -1.82 -11.48
CA ARG A 96 17.52 -2.11 -12.00
C ARG A 96 18.05 -0.92 -12.79
N PRO A 97 19.38 -0.68 -12.81
CA PRO A 97 19.99 0.37 -13.62
C PRO A 97 19.51 0.33 -15.09
N GLY A 98 19.38 1.51 -15.70
CA GLY A 98 18.81 1.68 -17.04
C GLY A 98 17.40 2.27 -17.01
N TRP A 99 16.63 2.12 -18.10
CA TRP A 99 15.32 2.75 -18.28
C TRP A 99 14.24 2.25 -17.31
N ARG A 100 14.41 1.05 -16.74
CA ARG A 100 13.42 0.46 -15.81
C ARG A 100 13.39 1.18 -14.47
N ARG A 101 14.54 1.63 -13.96
CA ARG A 101 14.65 2.36 -12.69
C ARG A 101 13.80 3.63 -12.63
N PRO A 102 13.88 4.58 -13.58
CA PRO A 102 13.05 5.78 -13.52
C PRO A 102 11.55 5.44 -13.61
N VAL A 103 11.15 4.47 -14.44
CA VAL A 103 9.75 4.02 -14.53
C VAL A 103 9.28 3.42 -13.20
N HIS A 104 10.04 2.50 -12.61
CA HIS A 104 9.74 1.91 -11.31
C HIS A 104 9.62 2.99 -10.22
N ARG A 105 10.58 3.91 -10.15
CA ARG A 105 10.61 4.95 -9.12
C ARG A 105 9.45 5.94 -9.27
N LEU A 106 9.16 6.37 -10.49
CA LEU A 106 8.01 7.22 -10.75
C LEU A 106 6.71 6.54 -10.33
N ALA A 107 6.54 5.26 -10.68
CA ALA A 107 5.38 4.47 -10.29
C ALA A 107 5.31 4.27 -8.75
N ALA A 108 6.42 3.94 -8.10
CA ALA A 108 6.46 3.70 -6.66
C ALA A 108 6.15 4.97 -5.86
N TYR A 109 6.73 6.11 -6.22
CA TYR A 109 6.45 7.40 -5.57
C TYR A 109 5.05 7.92 -5.89
N GLY A 110 4.61 7.76 -7.15
CA GLY A 110 3.23 8.09 -7.56
C GLY A 110 2.20 7.27 -6.79
N MET A 111 2.41 5.95 -6.68
CA MET A 111 1.59 5.05 -5.88
C MET A 111 1.52 5.50 -4.42
N ALA A 112 2.67 5.77 -3.79
CA ALA A 112 2.71 6.25 -2.41
C ALA A 112 1.91 7.55 -2.26
N LEU A 113 2.15 8.56 -3.11
CA LEU A 113 1.40 9.81 -3.05
C LEU A 113 -0.12 9.60 -3.21
N LEU A 114 -0.55 8.76 -4.16
CA LEU A 114 -1.96 8.47 -4.36
C LEU A 114 -2.58 7.75 -3.17
N TRP A 115 -1.85 6.84 -2.51
CA TRP A 115 -2.30 6.20 -1.28
C TRP A 115 -2.49 7.19 -0.13
N LEU A 116 -1.57 8.16 0.04
CA LEU A 116 -1.78 9.25 0.99
C LEU A 116 -3.04 10.05 0.66
N VAL A 117 -3.25 10.38 -0.61
CA VAL A 117 -4.46 11.10 -1.07
C VAL A 117 -5.73 10.30 -0.72
N LEU A 118 -5.76 8.98 -0.97
CA LEU A 118 -6.89 8.12 -0.57
C LEU A 118 -7.15 8.19 0.93
N THR A 119 -6.10 8.10 1.77
CA THR A 119 -6.24 8.19 3.23
C THR A 119 -6.81 9.55 3.67
N ILE A 120 -6.37 10.64 3.05
CA ILE A 120 -6.91 12.00 3.30
C ILE A 120 -8.39 12.08 2.88
N MET A 121 -8.75 11.47 1.76
CA MET A 121 -10.14 11.42 1.29
C MET A 121 -11.04 10.67 2.25
N LEU A 122 -10.57 9.56 2.84
CA LEU A 122 -11.30 8.85 3.89
C LEU A 122 -11.44 9.72 5.15
N ALA A 123 -10.39 10.41 5.58
CA ALA A 123 -10.45 11.33 6.72
C ALA A 123 -11.49 12.45 6.54
N ALA A 124 -11.66 12.93 5.30
CA ALA A 124 -12.60 13.99 4.93
C ALA A 124 -14.02 13.48 4.58
N SER A 125 -14.23 12.17 4.47
CA SER A 125 -15.51 11.61 4.03
C SER A 125 -16.58 11.69 5.12
N ALA A 126 -17.70 12.36 4.84
CA ALA A 126 -18.85 12.43 5.75
C ALA A 126 -19.60 11.10 5.89
N GLU A 127 -19.40 10.17 4.95
CA GLU A 127 -20.05 8.85 4.91
C GLU A 127 -19.40 7.84 5.87
N LEU A 128 -18.23 8.18 6.41
CA LEU A 128 -17.54 7.37 7.41
C LEU A 128 -17.88 7.82 8.83
N SER A 129 -17.85 6.87 9.76
CA SER A 129 -18.00 7.17 11.18
C SER A 129 -16.92 8.15 11.67
N VAL A 130 -17.26 8.94 12.69
CA VAL A 130 -16.33 9.92 13.30
C VAL A 130 -15.03 9.24 13.74
N PHE A 131 -15.13 8.03 14.30
CA PHE A 131 -13.96 7.24 14.70
C PHE A 131 -13.08 6.88 13.49
N ALA A 132 -13.65 6.35 12.41
CA ALA A 132 -12.90 5.99 11.20
C ALA A 132 -12.23 7.19 10.54
N ARG A 133 -12.89 8.36 10.54
CA ARG A 133 -12.31 9.60 10.01
C ARG A 133 -11.11 10.08 10.82
N TRP A 134 -11.22 10.11 12.15
CA TRP A 134 -10.10 10.47 13.02
C TRP A 134 -8.93 9.51 12.87
N PHE A 135 -9.21 8.21 12.79
CA PHE A 135 -8.18 7.21 12.56
C PHE A 135 -7.50 7.39 11.19
N SER A 136 -8.27 7.70 10.14
CA SER A 136 -7.75 8.02 8.81
C SER A 136 -6.88 9.28 8.83
N ALA A 137 -7.27 10.32 9.55
CA ALA A 137 -6.47 11.54 9.71
C ALA A 137 -5.14 11.25 10.42
N LEU A 138 -5.18 10.47 11.49
CA LEU A 138 -3.97 10.00 12.18
C LEU A 138 -3.09 9.16 11.26
N GLY A 139 -3.69 8.25 10.50
CA GLY A 139 -3.00 7.44 9.49
C GLY A 139 -2.30 8.31 8.44
N ALA A 140 -2.97 9.34 7.91
CA ALA A 140 -2.38 10.29 6.97
C ALA A 140 -1.16 11.01 7.58
N MET A 141 -1.25 11.46 8.84
CA MET A 141 -0.12 12.08 9.54
C MET A 141 1.07 11.13 9.69
N VAL A 142 0.83 9.86 10.05
CA VAL A 142 1.89 8.84 10.15
C VAL A 142 2.50 8.53 8.78
N MET A 143 1.68 8.48 7.73
CA MET A 143 2.12 8.29 6.34
C MET A 143 3.01 9.45 5.87
N VAL A 144 2.61 10.70 6.12
CA VAL A 144 3.44 11.89 5.84
C VAL A 144 4.75 11.83 6.62
N GLY A 145 4.70 11.57 7.93
CA GLY A 145 5.89 11.44 8.76
C GLY A 145 6.84 10.36 8.24
N SER A 146 6.32 9.20 7.86
CA SER A 146 7.12 8.10 7.31
C SER A 146 7.79 8.49 5.99
N LEU A 147 7.10 9.19 5.09
CA LEU A 147 7.70 9.69 3.84
C LEU A 147 8.80 10.71 4.10
N VAL A 148 8.51 11.74 4.92
CA VAL A 148 9.47 12.81 5.23
C VAL A 148 10.72 12.25 5.90
N VAL A 149 10.55 11.38 6.90
CA VAL A 149 11.67 10.77 7.62
C VAL A 149 12.46 9.81 6.71
N ALA A 150 11.80 9.02 5.86
CA ALA A 150 12.46 8.12 4.92
C ALA A 150 13.33 8.85 3.87
N MET A 151 13.00 10.12 3.55
CA MET A 151 13.82 10.95 2.65
C MET A 151 15.07 11.52 3.32
N HIS A 152 15.14 11.53 4.65
CA HIS A 152 16.27 12.09 5.38
C HIS A 152 17.52 11.17 5.26
N PRO A 153 18.70 11.67 4.85
CA PRO A 153 19.88 10.83 4.62
C PRO A 153 20.31 9.96 5.81
N ARG A 154 20.21 10.50 7.03
CA ARG A 154 20.53 9.77 8.27
C ARG A 154 19.60 8.60 8.58
N GLN A 155 18.43 8.57 7.94
CA GLN A 155 17.38 7.57 8.19
C GLN A 155 17.35 6.47 7.13
N ARG A 156 18.23 6.54 6.12
CA ARG A 156 18.39 5.49 5.10
C ARG A 156 18.53 4.09 5.67
N PRO A 157 19.27 3.82 6.78
CA PRO A 157 19.34 2.47 7.35
C PRO A 157 18.00 1.88 7.82
N ASN A 158 17.00 2.73 8.05
CA ASN A 158 15.68 2.34 8.54
C ASN A 158 14.60 2.45 7.45
N TYR A 159 14.98 2.62 6.17
CA TYR A 159 14.04 2.85 5.08
C TYR A 159 12.95 1.79 4.98
N LEU A 160 13.31 0.50 5.13
CA LEU A 160 12.36 -0.61 5.11
C LEU A 160 11.28 -0.48 6.19
N ILE A 161 11.65 0.02 7.37
CA ILE A 161 10.71 0.20 8.49
C ILE A 161 9.69 1.26 8.11
N TYR A 162 10.13 2.44 7.65
CA TYR A 162 9.21 3.51 7.24
C TYR A 162 8.32 3.09 6.07
N GLN A 163 8.87 2.38 5.09
CA GLN A 163 8.07 1.86 3.97
C GLN A 163 7.02 0.84 4.44
N THR A 164 7.40 -0.08 5.33
CA THR A 164 6.48 -1.10 5.87
C THR A 164 5.40 -0.44 6.73
N THR A 165 5.77 0.48 7.62
CA THR A 165 4.82 1.27 8.41
C THR A 165 3.85 2.01 7.51
N TYR A 166 4.33 2.63 6.43
CA TYR A 166 3.48 3.34 5.48
C TYR A 166 2.41 2.45 4.86
N VAL A 167 2.79 1.26 4.37
CA VAL A 167 1.86 0.27 3.80
C VAL A 167 0.87 -0.23 4.84
N MET A 168 1.37 -0.64 6.01
CA MET A 168 0.51 -1.17 7.08
C MET A 168 -0.52 -0.15 7.56
N VAL A 169 -0.14 1.13 7.66
CA VAL A 169 -1.07 2.19 8.05
C VAL A 169 -2.21 2.33 7.04
N LEU A 170 -1.92 2.32 5.74
CA LEU A 170 -2.96 2.34 4.71
C LEU A 170 -3.93 1.16 4.87
N ASP A 171 -3.40 -0.05 5.03
CA ASP A 171 -4.20 -1.27 5.19
C ASP A 171 -5.11 -1.16 6.43
N VAL A 172 -4.54 -0.74 7.57
CA VAL A 172 -5.30 -0.57 8.83
C VAL A 172 -6.36 0.52 8.70
N VAL A 173 -6.09 1.62 8.00
CA VAL A 173 -7.09 2.67 7.72
C VAL A 173 -8.30 2.08 6.98
N PHE A 174 -8.07 1.29 5.93
CA PHE A 174 -9.17 0.64 5.22
C PHE A 174 -9.93 -0.36 6.09
N LEU A 175 -9.24 -1.14 6.93
CA LEU A 175 -9.89 -2.06 7.86
C LEU A 175 -10.71 -1.32 8.91
N VAL A 176 -10.17 -0.27 9.53
CA VAL A 176 -10.90 0.53 10.51
C VAL A 176 -12.13 1.17 9.88
N ALA A 177 -12.01 1.77 8.70
CA ALA A 177 -13.16 2.31 7.97
C ALA A 177 -14.21 1.23 7.67
N THR A 178 -13.78 0.01 7.37
CA THR A 178 -14.66 -1.13 7.07
C THR A 178 -15.40 -1.67 8.30
N PHE A 179 -14.73 -1.77 9.45
CA PHE A 179 -15.26 -2.41 10.66
C PHE A 179 -15.89 -1.43 11.66
N ALA A 180 -15.47 -0.17 11.67
CA ALA A 180 -16.04 0.88 12.53
C ALA A 180 -17.22 1.61 11.85
N ARG A 181 -17.87 0.93 10.91
CA ARG A 181 -19.02 1.42 10.16
C ARG A 181 -20.22 1.67 11.07
#